data_AF-A0A258S383-F1
#
_entry.id   AF-A0A258S383-F1
#
_cell.length_a   1.000
_cell.length_b   1.000
_cell.length_c   1.000
_cell.angle_alpha   90.00
_cell.angle_beta   90.00
_cell.angle_gamma   90.00
#
_symmetry.space_group_name_H-M   'P 1'
#
loop_
_entity.id
_entity.type
_entity.pdbx_description
1 polymer ?
#
loop_
_entity_poly.entity_id
_entity_poly.type
_entity_poly.pdbx_seq_one_letter_code
_entity_poly.pdbx_strand_id
1 'polypeptide(L)'
;MSILGLIGDASLLVQGVMLLLLMASIVSWMIIFHKAGQMKRARQEIDVFEARFWSGVNLSEFYSQLTHDEKPRVGMASLFEAGFREFARLRRQDAQHDPAMLLEG
;
A
#
# COMPACT_ATOMS: atom_id res chain seq x y z
N MET A 1 51.65 -3.76 4.95
CA MET A 1 51.13 -2.76 3.98
C MET A 1 49.69 -2.44 4.36
N SER A 2 49.35 -1.18 4.62
CA SER A 2 48.00 -0.74 5.04
C SER A 2 47.15 -0.34 3.83
N ILE A 3 45.86 -0.67 3.84
CA ILE A 3 44.88 -0.35 2.78
C ILE A 3 44.78 1.16 2.56
N LEU A 4 44.95 1.94 3.63
CA LEU A 4 44.97 3.41 3.58
C LEU A 4 46.19 3.96 2.83
N GLY A 5 47.32 3.23 2.81
CA GLY A 5 48.53 3.61 2.07
C GLY A 5 48.37 3.45 0.56
N LEU A 6 47.72 2.37 0.10
CA LEU A 6 47.41 2.14 -1.31
C LEU A 6 46.48 3.21 -1.91
N ILE A 7 45.57 3.74 -1.09
CA ILE A 7 44.66 4.82 -1.49
C ILE A 7 45.39 6.17 -1.51
N GLY A 8 46.35 6.39 -0.60
CA GLY A 8 47.19 7.59 -0.56
C GLY A 8 48.17 7.70 -1.73
N ASP A 9 48.74 6.58 -2.19
CA ASP A 9 49.63 6.52 -3.35
C ASP A 9 48.89 6.50 -4.71
N ALA A 10 47.56 6.32 -4.70
CA ALA A 10 46.75 6.31 -5.91
C ALA A 10 46.63 7.72 -6.51
N SER A 11 46.55 7.81 -7.85
CA SER A 11 46.42 9.11 -8.52
C SER A 11 45.15 9.85 -8.09
N LEU A 12 45.21 11.19 -8.08
CA LEU A 12 44.08 12.07 -7.71
C LEU A 12 42.78 11.73 -8.47
N LEU A 13 42.90 11.25 -9.71
CA LEU A 13 41.75 10.80 -10.50
C LEU A 13 41.06 9.58 -9.87
N VAL A 14 41.85 8.58 -9.45
CA VAL A 14 41.33 7.35 -8.82
C VAL A 14 40.67 7.67 -7.49
N GLN A 15 41.25 8.56 -6.69
CA GLN A 15 40.63 9.05 -5.45
C GLN A 15 39.27 9.73 -5.72
N GLY A 16 39.18 10.54 -6.78
CA GLY A 16 37.93 11.17 -7.21
C GLY A 16 36.84 10.15 -7.57
N VAL A 17 37.18 9.11 -8.34
CA VAL A 17 36.24 8.04 -8.68
C VAL A 17 35.81 7.27 -7.44
N MET A 18 36.74 6.92 -6.53
CA MET A 18 36.41 6.22 -5.28
C MET A 18 35.46 7.04 -4.40
N LEU A 19 35.69 8.35 -4.27
CA LEU A 19 34.81 9.25 -3.52
C LEU A 19 33.41 9.31 -4.15
N LEU A 20 33.33 9.44 -5.47
CA LEU A 20 32.06 9.47 -6.19
C LEU A 20 31.27 8.17 -6.02
N LEU A 21 31.93 7.02 -6.14
CA LEU A 21 31.33 5.71 -5.92
C LEU A 21 30.85 5.55 -4.46
N LEU A 22 31.61 6.04 -3.49
CA LEU A 22 31.23 6.02 -2.08
C LEU A 22 29.95 6.84 -1.86
N MET A 23 29.88 8.06 -2.40
CA MET A 23 28.69 8.90 -2.31
C MET A 23 27.48 8.24 -2.99
N ALA A 24 27.65 7.69 -4.19
CA ALA A 24 26.60 6.98 -4.90
C ALA A 24 26.08 5.77 -4.12
N SER A 25 26.97 5.02 -3.46
CA SER A 25 26.60 3.91 -2.58
C SER A 25 25.75 4.37 -1.39
N ILE A 26 26.15 5.44 -0.70
CA ILE A 26 25.39 6.02 0.42
C ILE A 26 24.00 6.47 -0.04
N VAL A 27 23.90 7.15 -1.20
CA VAL A 27 22.62 7.58 -1.78
C VAL A 27 21.74 6.37 -2.10
N SER A 28 22.30 5.30 -2.66
CA SER A 28 21.56 4.07 -2.95
C SER A 28 20.93 3.48 -1.69
N TRP A 29 21.69 3.34 -0.61
CA TRP A 29 21.18 2.88 0.69
C TRP A 29 20.11 3.82 1.26
N MET A 30 20.31 5.13 1.16
CA MET A 30 19.32 6.11 1.61
C MET A 30 17.98 5.96 0.87
N ILE A 31 18.01 5.77 -0.45
CA ILE A 31 16.81 5.53 -1.27
C ILE A 31 16.13 4.22 -0.86
N ILE A 32 16.92 3.15 -0.62
CA ILE A 32 16.39 1.85 -0.18
C ILE A 32 15.65 2.01 1.14
N PHE A 33 16.26 2.65 2.15
CA PHE A 33 15.60 2.88 3.44
C PHE A 33 14.38 3.78 3.33
N HIS A 34 14.45 4.82 2.50
CA HIS A 34 13.33 5.72 2.25
C HIS A 34 12.12 5.00 1.65
N LYS A 35 12.34 4.21 0.58
CA LYS A 35 11.27 3.39 -0.03
C LYS A 35 10.78 2.28 0.90
N ALA A 36 11.68 1.65 1.67
CA ALA A 36 11.30 0.62 2.64
C ALA A 36 10.36 1.19 3.72
N GLY A 37 10.60 2.42 4.17
CA GLY A 37 9.71 3.13 5.11
C GLY A 37 8.33 3.39 4.53
N GLN A 38 8.24 3.85 3.28
CA GLN A 38 6.95 4.08 2.60
C GLN A 38 6.15 2.78 2.44
N MET A 39 6.81 1.69 1.99
CA MET A 39 6.18 0.38 1.84
C MET A 39 5.72 -0.19 3.18
N LYS A 40 6.49 0.01 4.26
CA LYS A 40 6.13 -0.43 5.61
C LYS A 40 4.87 0.31 6.12
N ARG A 41 4.77 1.61 5.88
CA ARG A 41 3.57 2.39 6.25
C ARG A 41 2.31 1.90 5.55
N ALA A 42 2.38 1.71 4.23
CA ALA A 42 1.25 1.19 3.47
C ALA A 42 0.80 -0.21 3.96
N ARG A 43 1.75 -1.08 4.33
CA ARG A 43 1.45 -2.40 4.90
C ARG A 43 0.77 -2.31 6.27
N GLN A 44 1.25 -1.42 7.14
CA GLN A 44 0.61 -1.22 8.45
C GLN A 44 -0.83 -0.72 8.34
N GLU A 45 -1.11 0.16 7.38
CA GLU A 45 -2.47 0.64 7.12
C GLU A 45 -3.40 -0.50 6.63
N ILE A 46 -2.88 -1.42 5.81
CA ILE A 46 -3.59 -2.61 5.36
C ILE A 46 -3.88 -3.55 6.54
N ASP A 47 -2.88 -3.84 7.37
CA ASP A 47 -3.03 -4.76 8.51
C ASP A 47 -4.12 -4.27 9.49
N VAL A 48 -4.17 -2.95 9.75
CA VAL A 48 -5.20 -2.35 10.62
C VAL A 48 -6.58 -2.43 9.98
N PHE A 49 -6.67 -2.18 8.67
CA PHE A 49 -7.92 -2.33 7.94
C PHE A 49 -8.43 -3.77 7.98
N GLU A 50 -7.53 -4.72 7.74
CA GLU A 50 -7.84 -6.15 7.72
C GLU A 50 -8.29 -6.64 9.10
N ALA A 51 -7.61 -6.25 10.18
CA ALA A 51 -8.03 -6.57 11.54
C ALA A 51 -9.45 -6.05 11.85
N ARG A 52 -9.81 -4.85 11.38
CA ARG A 52 -11.17 -4.31 11.53
C ARG A 52 -12.19 -5.08 10.69
N PHE A 53 -11.85 -5.42 9.45
CA PHE A 53 -12.69 -6.23 8.57
C PHE A 53 -13.01 -7.61 9.19
N TRP A 54 -12.01 -8.29 9.76
CA TRP A 54 -12.18 -9.61 10.39
C TRP A 54 -12.71 -9.58 11.83
N SER A 55 -12.81 -8.40 12.46
CA SER A 55 -13.30 -8.26 13.84
C SER A 55 -14.79 -8.59 14.04
N GLY A 56 -15.52 -8.91 12.97
CA GLY A 56 -16.92 -9.36 13.04
C GLY A 56 -17.95 -8.22 13.14
N VAL A 57 -17.52 -6.96 12.99
CA VAL A 57 -18.46 -5.84 12.79
C VAL A 57 -19.18 -6.04 11.46
N ASN A 58 -20.51 -5.92 11.48
CA ASN A 58 -21.36 -6.04 10.30
C ASN A 58 -20.74 -5.27 9.12
N LEU A 59 -20.45 -5.99 8.05
CA LEU A 59 -19.77 -5.43 6.88
C LEU A 59 -20.55 -4.25 6.26
N SER A 60 -21.87 -4.25 6.45
CA SER A 60 -22.78 -3.15 6.12
C SER A 60 -22.58 -1.90 6.98
N GLU A 61 -22.35 -2.05 8.29
CA GLU A 61 -22.02 -0.93 9.20
C GLU A 61 -20.63 -0.39 8.90
N PHE A 62 -19.67 -1.26 8.62
CA PHE A 62 -18.33 -0.84 8.20
C PHE A 62 -18.42 -0.03 6.90
N TYR A 63 -19.16 -0.51 5.90
CA TYR A 63 -19.41 0.22 4.67
C TYR A 63 -20.13 1.57 4.93
N SER A 64 -21.12 1.63 5.81
CA SER A 64 -21.82 2.89 6.11
C SER A 64 -20.93 3.90 6.82
N GLN A 65 -20.09 3.44 7.75
CA GLN A 65 -19.10 4.27 8.44
C GLN A 65 -18.05 4.80 7.47
N LEU A 66 -17.54 3.94 6.58
CA LEU A 66 -16.66 4.40 5.52
C LEU A 66 -17.37 5.47 4.69
N THR A 67 -18.64 5.26 4.29
CA THR A 67 -19.42 6.16 3.42
C THR A 67 -19.78 7.50 4.05
N HIS A 68 -19.80 7.58 5.38
CA HIS A 68 -20.00 8.84 6.11
C HIS A 68 -18.72 9.64 6.33
N ASP A 69 -17.54 9.04 6.19
CA ASP A 69 -16.27 9.72 6.44
C ASP A 69 -15.86 10.54 5.18
N GLU A 70 -15.82 11.87 5.30
CA GLU A 70 -15.51 12.82 4.21
C GLU A 70 -14.02 12.82 3.78
N LYS A 71 -13.18 11.99 4.41
CA LYS A 71 -11.75 11.97 4.12
C LYS A 71 -11.46 11.30 2.77
N PRO A 72 -10.52 11.84 1.96
CA PRO A 72 -10.11 11.21 0.72
C PRO A 72 -9.57 9.80 1.01
N ARG A 73 -10.23 8.80 0.42
CA ARG A 73 -9.91 7.38 0.63
C ARG A 73 -8.77 6.96 -0.28
N VAL A 74 -7.70 6.46 0.31
CA VAL A 74 -6.51 5.98 -0.41
C VAL A 74 -6.20 4.55 0.06
N GLY A 75 -5.67 3.73 -0.84
CA GLY A 75 -5.24 2.37 -0.51
C GLY A 75 -6.40 1.35 -0.42
N MET A 76 -6.39 0.52 0.62
CA MET A 76 -7.29 -0.65 0.72
C MET A 76 -8.77 -0.27 0.88
N ALA A 77 -9.06 0.87 1.51
CA ALA A 77 -10.42 1.33 1.77
C ALA A 77 -11.21 1.65 0.49
N SER A 78 -10.56 2.23 -0.53
CA SER A 78 -11.21 2.52 -1.82
C SER A 78 -11.45 1.25 -2.64
N LEU A 79 -10.53 0.27 -2.57
CA LEU A 79 -10.72 -1.02 -3.21
C LEU A 79 -11.89 -1.79 -2.59
N PHE A 80 -11.98 -1.79 -1.26
CA PHE A 80 -13.09 -2.42 -0.54
C PHE A 80 -14.43 -1.79 -0.88
N GLU A 81 -14.52 -0.45 -0.90
CA GLU A 81 -15.75 0.24 -1.27
C GLU A 81 -16.21 -0.13 -2.68
N ALA A 82 -15.29 -0.11 -3.65
CA ALA A 82 -15.61 -0.46 -5.03
C ALA A 82 -16.12 -1.90 -5.14
N GLY A 83 -15.46 -2.86 -4.46
CA GLY A 83 -15.87 -4.26 -4.42
C GLY A 83 -17.21 -4.47 -3.71
N PHE A 84 -17.42 -3.84 -2.55
CA PHE A 84 -18.65 -3.98 -1.78
C PHE A 84 -19.84 -3.32 -2.47
N ARG A 85 -19.63 -2.18 -3.14
CA ARG A 85 -20.64 -1.52 -3.97
C ARG A 85 -21.11 -2.43 -5.10
N GLU A 86 -20.18 -3.10 -5.77
CA GLU A 86 -20.50 -4.04 -6.83
C GLU A 86 -21.23 -5.29 -6.29
N PHE A 87 -20.75 -5.85 -5.17
CA PHE A 87 -21.45 -6.95 -4.49
C PHE A 87 -22.88 -6.58 -4.09
N ALA A 88 -23.08 -5.39 -3.52
CA ALA A 88 -24.41 -4.89 -3.15
C ALA A 88 -25.30 -4.68 -4.39
N ARG A 89 -24.73 -4.29 -5.54
CA ARG A 89 -25.44 -4.17 -6.81
C ARG A 89 -25.91 -5.52 -7.33
N LEU A 90 -25.03 -6.52 -7.36
CA LEU A 90 -25.34 -7.88 -7.81
C LEU A 90 -26.41 -8.52 -6.92
N ARG A 91 -26.28 -8.39 -5.61
CA ARG A 91 -27.26 -8.95 -4.65
C ARG A 91 -28.65 -8.33 -4.79
N ARG A 92 -28.74 -7.05 -5.19
CA ARG A 92 -30.01 -6.40 -5.54
C ARG A 92 -30.58 -6.92 -6.87
N GLN A 93 -29.73 -7.19 -7.85
CA GLN A 93 -30.15 -7.76 -9.14
C GLN A 93 -30.63 -9.21 -9.01
N ASP A 94 -29.97 -10.03 -8.20
CA ASP A 94 -30.41 -11.40 -7.89
C ASP A 94 -31.77 -11.40 -7.20
N ALA A 95 -32.00 -10.48 -6.24
CA ALA A 95 -33.30 -10.31 -5.61
C ALA A 95 -34.40 -9.83 -6.59
N GLN A 96 -34.01 -9.19 -7.70
CA GLN A 96 -34.93 -8.75 -8.76
C GLN A 96 -35.19 -9.84 -9.81
N HIS A 97 -34.32 -10.86 -9.90
CA HIS A 97 -34.40 -11.95 -10.87
C HIS A 97 -35.12 -13.19 -10.35
N ASP A 98 -35.64 -13.18 -9.11
CA ASP A 98 -36.38 -14.30 -8.56
C ASP A 98 -37.69 -14.50 -9.34
N PRO A 99 -37.83 -15.56 -10.16
CA PRO A 99 -39.00 -15.77 -11.02
C PRO A 99 -40.30 -15.96 -10.21
N ALA A 100 -40.20 -16.22 -8.91
CA ALA A 100 -41.32 -16.27 -7.99
C ALA A 100 -42.02 -14.91 -7.81
N MET A 101 -41.30 -13.77 -7.90
CA MET A 101 -41.90 -12.43 -7.78
C MET A 101 -42.64 -11.98 -9.06
N LEU A 102 -42.40 -12.62 -10.20
CA LEU A 102 -43.08 -12.30 -11.47
C LEU A 102 -44.39 -13.08 -11.65
N LEU A 103 -44.69 -14.04 -10.76
CA LEU A 103 -45.88 -14.90 -10.84
C LEU A 103 -47.02 -14.45 -9.91
N GLU A 104 -46.81 -13.45 -9.04
CA GLU A 104 -47.84 -12.90 -8.14
C GLU A 104 -48.28 -11.47 -8.54
N GLY A 105 -48.32 -11.17 -9.84
CA GLY A 105 -48.84 -9.91 -10.41
C GLY A 105 -50.07 -10.10 -11.27
#